data_AF-A0A1R3WRA5-F1
#
_entry.id   AF-A0A1R3WRA5-F1
#
_cell.length_a   1.000
_cell.length_b   1.000
_cell.length_c   1.000
_cell.angle_alpha   90.00
_cell.angle_beta   90.00
_cell.angle_gamma   90.00
#
_symmetry.space_group_name_H-M   'P 1'
#
loop_
_entity.id
_entity.type
_entity.pdbx_description
1 polymer ?
#
loop_
_entity_poly.entity_id
_entity_poly.type
_entity_poly.pdbx_seq_one_letter_code
_entity_poly.pdbx_strand_id
1 'polypeptide(L)' 'MWRLIKAVLFLIIIAGLGLVAYAYIGPLFFPTDFAAPSEEVSYPVTLETN' A
#
# COMPACT_ATOMS: atom_id res chain seq x y z
N MET A 1 25.49 21.96 11.30
CA MET A 1 24.91 20.65 10.88
C MET A 1 23.58 20.32 11.55
N TRP A 2 23.42 20.56 12.85
CA TRP A 2 22.17 20.26 13.59
C TRP A 2 20.89 20.88 13.00
N ARG A 3 20.96 22.10 12.45
CA ARG A 3 19.81 22.78 11.79
C ARG A 3 19.31 22.01 10.55
N LEU A 4 20.23 21.44 9.77
CA LEU A 4 19.88 20.66 8.58
C LEU A 4 19.27 19.31 8.96
N ILE A 5 19.81 18.66 9.99
CA ILE A 5 19.27 17.40 10.51
C ILE A 5 17.81 17.58 10.97
N LYS A 6 17.50 18.66 11.70
CA LYS A 6 16.11 18.98 12.08
C LYS A 6 15.19 19.17 10.86
N ALA A 7 15.69 19.85 9.82
CA ALA A 7 14.93 20.05 8.59
C ALA A 7 14.65 18.70 7.90
N VAL A 8 15.64 17.82 7.79
CA VAL A 8 15.46 16.48 7.19
C VAL A 8 14.46 15.65 8.00
N LEU A 9 14.55 15.64 9.33
CA LEU A 9 13.60 14.92 10.18
C LEU A 9 12.16 15.43 9.99
N PHE A 10 11.98 16.74 9.89
CA PHE A 10 10.68 17.34 9.60
C PHE A 10 10.15 16.92 8.23
N LEU A 11 11.00 16.91 7.20
CA LEU A 11 10.62 16.46 5.86
C LEU A 11 10.27 14.96 5.81
N ILE A 12 10.98 14.12 6.57
CA ILE A 12 10.65 12.69 6.69
C ILE A 12 9.26 12.50 7.29
N ILE A 13 8.90 13.29 8.31
CA ILE A 13 7.56 13.24 8.91
C ILE A 13 6.51 13.62 7.86
N ILE A 14 6.72 14.72 7.11
CA ILE A 14 5.79 15.13 6.06
C ILE A 14 5.67 14.07 4.96
N ALA A 15 6.79 13.50 4.52
CA ALA A 15 6.79 12.43 3.52
C ALA A 15 6.02 11.20 4.02
N GLY A 16 6.22 10.81 5.28
CA GLY A 16 5.47 9.73 5.92
C GLY A 16 3.97 10.00 5.97
N LEU A 17 3.57 11.22 6.36
CA LEU A 17 2.16 11.63 6.35
C LEU A 17 1.57 11.61 4.93
N GLY A 18 2.35 12.02 3.92
CA GLY A 18 1.96 11.94 2.51
C GLY A 18 1.68 10.51 2.06
N LEU A 19 2.54 9.55 2.45
CA LEU A 19 2.33 8.13 2.15
C LEU A 19 1.09 7.57 2.85
N VAL A 20 0.87 7.93 4.12
CA VAL A 20 -0.34 7.53 4.86
C VAL A 20 -1.59 8.09 4.18
N ALA A 21 -1.61 9.39 3.87
CA ALA A 21 -2.72 10.01 3.16
C ALA A 21 -2.97 9.36 1.79
N TYR A 22 -1.91 9.05 1.03
CA TYR A 22 -2.01 8.34 -0.23
C TYR A 22 -2.60 6.93 -0.06
N ALA A 23 -2.23 6.19 0.99
CA ALA A 23 -2.80 4.87 1.23
C ALA A 23 -4.31 4.91 1.55
N TYR A 24 -4.80 5.95 2.23
CA TYR A 24 -6.22 6.09 2.59
C TYR A 24 -7.08 6.71 1.48
N ILE A 25 -6.56 7.74 0.80
CA ILE A 25 -7.30 8.51 -0.21
C ILE A 25 -7.03 7.96 -1.62
N GLY A 26 -5.87 7.34 -1.84
CA GLY A 26 -5.45 6.79 -3.12
C GLY A 26 -6.44 5.83 -3.76
N PRO A 27 -7.07 4.88 -3.04
CA PRO A 27 -8.08 4.00 -3.64
C PRO A 27 -9.27 4.74 -4.27
N LEU A 28 -9.59 5.96 -3.81
CA LEU A 28 -10.68 6.77 -4.36
C LEU A 28 -10.31 7.45 -5.69
N PHE A 29 -9.04 7.83 -5.85
CA PHE A 29 -8.57 8.61 -7.01
C PHE A 29 -7.75 7.78 -8.02
N PHE A 30 -7.12 6.70 -7.56
CA PHE A 30 -6.20 5.84 -8.33
C PHE A 30 -6.56 4.35 -8.14
N PRO A 31 -7.82 3.93 -8.38
CA PRO A 31 -8.28 2.59 -8.03
C PRO A 31 -7.47 1.44 -8.67
N THR A 32 -6.83 1.68 -9.82
CA THR A 32 -5.98 0.70 -10.51
C THR A 32 -4.75 0.30 -9.70
N ASP A 33 -4.15 1.24 -8.97
CA ASP A 33 -2.92 1.02 -8.20
C ASP A 33 -3.19 0.25 -6.91
N PHE A 34 -4.46 0.16 -6.49
CA PHE A 34 -4.93 -0.51 -5.28
C PHE A 34 -5.81 -1.73 -5.57
N ALA A 35 -6.02 -2.07 -6.84
CA ALA A 35 -6.82 -3.22 -7.23
C ALA A 35 -6.07 -4.53 -6.91
N ALA A 36 -6.77 -5.50 -6.32
CA ALA A 36 -6.24 -6.85 -6.17
C ALA A 36 -6.10 -7.51 -7.56
N PRO A 37 -5.09 -8.39 -7.77
CA PRO A 37 -5.04 -9.22 -8.96
C PRO A 37 -6.35 -10.00 -9.09
N SER A 38 -7.05 -9.81 -10.21
CA SER A 38 -8.37 -10.40 -10.48
C SER A 38 -8.28 -11.74 -11.21
N GLU A 39 -7.11 -12.36 -11.25
CA GLU A 39 -6.93 -13.65 -11.91
C GLU A 39 -7.55 -14.76 -11.05
N GLU A 40 -8.51 -15.48 -11.61
CA GLU A 40 -9.13 -16.62 -10.95
C GLU A 40 -8.15 -17.79 -10.95
N VAL A 41 -7.66 -18.14 -9.76
CA VAL A 41 -6.78 -19.30 -9.58
C VAL A 41 -7.62 -20.50 -9.15
N SER A 42 -7.77 -21.48 -10.05
CA SER A 42 -8.45 -22.74 -9.77
C SER A 42 -7.45 -23.89 -9.64
N TYR A 43 -7.62 -24.70 -8.60
CA TYR A 43 -6.84 -25.92 -8.38
C TYR A 43 -7.79 -27.12 -8.29
N PRO A 44 -7.43 -28.27 -8.90
CA PRO A 44 -8.21 -29.47 -8.74
C PRO A 44 -8.16 -29.96 -7.29
N VAL A 45 -9.32 -30.29 -6.72
CA VAL A 45 -9.42 -30.90 -5.38
C VAL A 45 -9.86 -32.36 -5.54
N THR A 46 -9.11 -33.27 -4.95
CA THR A 46 -9.48 -34.69 -4.87
C THR A 46 -10.43 -34.90 -3.68
N LEU A 47 -11.64 -35.37 -3.96
CA LEU A 47 -12.63 -35.71 -2.92
C LEU A 47 -12.60 -37.21 -2.68
N GLU A 48 -12.15 -37.62 -1.50
CA GLU A 48 -12.19 -39.02 -1.06
C GLU A 48 -13.54 -39.32 -0.39
N THR A 49 -14.20 -40.41 -0.80
CA THR A 49 -15.45 -40.91 -0.21
C THR A 49 -15.13 -42.14 0.66
N ASN A 50 -15.80 -42.25 1.82
CA ASN A 50 -15.68 -43.38 2.74
C ASN A 50 -16.28 -44.67 2.19
#